data_AF-T1APT0-F1
#
_entry.id   AF-T1APT0-F1
#
_cell.length_a   1.000
_cell.length_b   1.000
_cell.length_c   1.000
_cell.angle_alpha   90.00
_cell.angle_beta   90.00
_cell.angle_gamma   90.00
#
_symmetry.space_group_name_H-M   'P 1'
#
loop_
_entity.id
_entity.type
_entity.pdbx_description
1 polymer ?
#
loop_
_entity_poly.entity_id
_entity_poly.type
_entity_poly.pdbx_seq_one_letter_code
_entity_poly.pdbx_strand_id
1 'polypeptide(L)'
;MISILAAPTNLGLRPPEPGAVPGTAKAPEALRDAGLYRRLIALGAADAGVVLPGRYLDDVEVGAPRARNQKAIVEHAIRLAARIGDELNQSRTP
;
A
#
# COMPACT_ATOMS: atom_id res chain seq x y z
N MET A 1 -11.40 -17.45 -4.94
CA MET A 1 -10.00 -17.69 -4.52
C MET A 1 -9.46 -16.40 -3.94
N ILE A 2 -8.80 -16.41 -2.79
CA ILE A 2 -8.22 -15.19 -2.19
C ILE A 2 -6.97 -14.78 -2.97
N SER A 3 -6.79 -13.48 -3.22
CA SER A 3 -5.56 -12.89 -3.74
C SER A 3 -4.95 -11.98 -2.69
N ILE A 4 -3.64 -12.06 -2.48
CA ILE A 4 -2.93 -11.23 -1.50
C ILE A 4 -2.19 -10.14 -2.27
N LEU A 5 -2.71 -8.90 -2.22
CA LEU A 5 -2.10 -7.74 -2.89
C LEU A 5 -1.48 -6.79 -1.85
N ALA A 6 -0.16 -6.63 -1.88
CA ALA A 6 0.53 -5.72 -0.98
C ALA A 6 0.42 -4.26 -1.44
N ALA A 7 0.08 -3.34 -0.53
CA ALA A 7 0.03 -1.89 -0.78
C ALA A 7 0.81 -1.11 0.31
N PRO A 8 2.16 -1.21 0.33
CA PRO A 8 3.00 -0.65 1.39
C PRO A 8 3.12 0.88 1.30
N THR A 9 2.21 1.64 1.91
CA THR A 9 2.18 3.12 1.80
C THR A 9 2.22 3.85 3.14
N ASN A 10 2.96 4.97 3.15
CA ASN A 10 3.00 5.96 4.25
C ASN A 10 2.34 7.29 3.87
N LEU A 11 1.91 7.45 2.61
CA LEU A 11 1.65 8.75 1.99
C LEU A 11 0.65 9.63 2.75
N GLY A 12 -0.39 9.02 3.33
CA GLY A 12 -1.44 9.71 4.09
C GLY A 12 -1.10 9.99 5.55
N LEU A 13 0.08 9.58 6.04
CA LEU A 13 0.41 9.64 7.46
C LEU A 13 1.21 10.89 7.83
N ARG A 14 0.96 11.39 9.05
CA ARG A 14 1.80 12.40 9.68
C ARG A 14 3.15 11.80 10.10
N PRO A 15 4.29 12.47 9.83
CA PRO A 15 5.58 11.99 10.28
C PRO A 15 5.60 12.04 11.81
N PRO A 16 6.22 11.06 12.47
CA PRO A 16 6.26 11.01 13.94
C PRO A 16 7.08 12.18 14.51
N GLU A 17 8.11 12.62 13.78
CA GLU A 17 8.96 13.77 14.07
C GLU A 17 9.40 14.44 12.74
N PRO A 18 9.86 15.70 12.75
CA PRO A 18 10.35 16.36 11.54
C PRO A 18 11.48 15.56 10.87
N GLY A 19 11.45 15.39 9.54
CA GLY A 19 12.44 14.60 8.80
C GLY A 19 12.15 13.09 8.75
N ALA A 20 11.23 12.57 9.57
CA ALA A 20 11.03 11.13 9.70
C ALA A 20 9.99 10.56 8.71
N VAL A 21 10.20 9.30 8.33
CA VAL A 21 9.27 8.52 7.51
C VAL A 21 8.45 7.58 8.40
N PRO A 22 7.11 7.56 8.30
CA PRO A 22 6.27 6.61 9.02
C PRO A 22 6.61 5.13 8.74
N GLY A 23 6.20 4.23 9.63
CA GLY A 23 6.53 2.81 9.55
C GLY A 23 5.54 1.92 8.77
N THR A 24 4.34 2.40 8.47
CA THR A 24 3.22 1.57 7.98
C THR A 24 3.50 0.87 6.65
N ALA A 25 4.33 1.45 5.78
CA ALA A 25 4.78 0.78 4.56
C ALA A 25 5.55 -0.53 4.81
N LYS A 26 6.05 -0.78 6.04
CA LYS A 26 6.71 -2.04 6.41
C LYS A 26 5.71 -3.16 6.69
N ALA A 27 4.42 -2.87 6.86
CA ALA A 27 3.42 -3.85 7.30
C ALA A 27 3.30 -5.07 6.39
N PRO A 28 3.29 -4.96 5.03
CA PRO A 28 3.22 -6.16 4.19
C PRO A 28 4.39 -7.13 4.41
N GLU A 29 5.61 -6.63 4.53
CA GLU A 29 6.79 -7.46 4.79
C GLU A 29 6.79 -8.02 6.22
N ALA A 30 6.37 -7.24 7.21
CA ALA A 30 6.19 -7.73 8.57
C ALA A 30 5.15 -8.87 8.65
N LEU A 31 4.08 -8.79 7.86
CA LEU A 31 3.07 -9.86 7.76
C LEU A 31 3.60 -11.09 7.01
N ARG A 32 4.46 -10.90 6.00
CA ARG A 32 5.17 -12.00 5.33
C ARG A 32 6.08 -12.72 6.32
N ASP A 33 6.89 -11.98 7.07
CA ASP A 33 7.81 -12.51 8.09
C ASP A 33 7.06 -13.25 9.21
N ALA A 34 5.93 -12.72 9.66
CA ALA A 34 5.03 -13.37 10.61
C ALA A 34 4.31 -14.62 10.06
N GLY A 35 4.50 -14.97 8.78
CA GLY A 35 4.00 -16.19 8.17
C GLY A 35 2.55 -16.12 7.64
N LEU A 36 1.92 -14.94 7.60
CA LEU A 36 0.55 -14.79 7.10
C LEU A 36 0.43 -15.25 5.65
N TYR A 37 1.34 -14.78 4.79
CA TYR A 37 1.36 -15.12 3.36
C TYR A 37 1.54 -16.63 3.16
N ARG A 38 2.51 -17.22 3.87
CA ARG A 38 2.75 -18.67 3.82
C ARG A 38 1.49 -19.45 4.19
N ARG A 39 0.79 -19.03 5.25
CA ARG A 39 -0.42 -19.70 5.72
C ARG A 39 -1.56 -19.59 4.71
N LEU A 40 -1.80 -18.40 4.15
CA LEU A 40 -2.85 -18.18 3.16
C LEU A 40 -2.59 -18.91 1.84
N ILE A 41 -1.34 -18.89 1.36
CA ILE A 41 -0.94 -19.61 0.14
C ILE A 41 -1.14 -21.13 0.32
N ALA A 42 -0.77 -21.68 1.48
CA ALA A 42 -1.02 -23.09 1.79
C ALA A 42 -2.52 -23.47 1.82
N LEU A 43 -3.41 -22.50 1.98
CA LEU A 43 -4.86 -22.66 1.91
C LEU A 43 -5.45 -22.33 0.52
N GLY A 44 -4.59 -22.12 -0.49
CA GLY A 44 -4.99 -21.86 -1.87
C GLY A 44 -5.16 -20.39 -2.24
N ALA A 45 -4.64 -19.45 -1.43
CA ALA A 45 -4.54 -18.06 -1.87
C ALA A 45 -3.43 -17.86 -2.91
N ALA A 46 -3.58 -16.86 -3.78
CA ALA A 46 -2.57 -16.44 -4.73
C ALA A 46 -1.82 -15.19 -4.22
N ASP A 47 -0.50 -15.12 -4.42
CA ASP A 47 0.26 -13.88 -4.24
C ASP A 47 0.06 -13.00 -5.49
N ALA A 48 -0.63 -11.86 -5.33
CA ALA A 48 -0.92 -10.92 -6.41
C ALA A 48 0.14 -9.81 -6.54
N GLY A 49 1.23 -9.91 -5.77
CA GLY A 49 2.37 -8.99 -5.83
C GLY A 49 2.17 -7.72 -5.02
N VAL A 50 2.73 -6.62 -5.52
CA VAL A 50 2.83 -5.34 -4.79
C VAL A 50 2.48 -4.14 -5.67
N VAL A 51 1.77 -3.17 -5.09
CA VAL A 51 1.52 -1.85 -5.68
C VAL A 51 2.30 -0.80 -4.90
N LEU A 52 3.48 -0.45 -5.40
CA LEU A 52 4.35 0.52 -4.74
C LEU A 52 3.76 1.94 -4.79
N PRO A 53 3.81 2.67 -3.66
CA PRO A 53 3.49 4.09 -3.64
C PRO A 53 4.60 4.91 -4.29
N GLY A 54 4.32 6.20 -4.51
CA GLY A 54 5.38 7.18 -4.74
C GLY A 54 6.22 7.43 -3.47
N ARG A 55 7.25 8.27 -3.61
CA ARG A 55 8.08 8.69 -2.47
C ARG A 55 7.25 9.46 -1.45
N TYR A 56 7.38 9.10 -0.18
CA TYR A 56 6.87 9.89 0.93
C TYR A 56 7.71 11.16 1.09
N LEU A 57 7.05 12.30 1.13
CA LEU A 57 7.62 13.55 1.58
C LEU A 57 7.01 13.89 2.94
N ASP A 58 7.85 14.37 3.86
CA ASP A 58 7.50 14.70 5.24
C ASP A 58 7.11 16.18 5.40
N ASP A 59 7.56 17.03 4.48
CA ASP A 59 7.33 18.47 4.43
C ASP A 59 5.85 18.82 4.31
N VAL A 60 5.40 19.73 5.19
CA VAL A 60 4.05 20.32 5.12
C VAL A 60 4.24 21.78 4.74
N GLU A 61 3.74 22.14 3.57
CA GLU A 61 3.63 23.54 3.17
C GLU A 61 2.37 24.15 3.81
N VAL A 62 2.56 24.94 4.87
CA VAL A 62 1.46 25.58 5.61
C VAL A 62 0.74 26.56 4.68
N GLY A 63 -0.58 26.41 4.57
CA GLY A 63 -1.41 27.23 3.69
C GLY A 63 -1.44 26.75 2.23
N ALA A 64 -0.80 25.62 1.91
CA ALA A 64 -0.89 25.05 0.58
C ALA A 64 -2.34 24.66 0.21
N PRO A 65 -2.74 24.83 -1.05
CA PRO A 65 -4.09 24.47 -1.52
C PRO A 65 -4.32 22.95 -1.61
N ARG A 66 -3.32 22.14 -1.25
CA ARG A 66 -3.30 20.69 -1.42
C ARG A 66 -2.79 20.01 -0.16
N ALA A 67 -3.28 18.81 0.10
CA ALA A 67 -2.75 17.97 1.16
C ALA A 67 -1.32 17.51 0.82
N ARG A 68 -0.50 17.26 1.84
CA ARG A 68 0.82 16.64 1.66
C ARG A 68 0.68 15.30 0.93
N ASN A 69 1.64 15.01 0.04
CA ASN A 69 1.66 13.80 -0.79
C ASN A 69 0.43 13.60 -1.69
N GLN A 70 -0.47 14.58 -1.86
CA GLN A 70 -1.73 14.43 -2.59
C GLN A 70 -1.56 13.78 -3.97
N LYS A 71 -0.59 14.26 -4.77
CA LYS A 71 -0.33 13.70 -6.10
C LYS A 71 0.04 12.21 -6.02
N ALA A 72 0.98 11.86 -5.13
CA ALA A 72 1.42 10.48 -4.95
C ALA A 72 0.29 9.58 -4.41
N ILE A 73 -0.59 10.11 -3.55
CA ILE A 73 -1.78 9.39 -3.05
C ILE A 73 -2.73 9.07 -4.20
N VAL A 74 -3.08 10.07 -5.01
CA VAL A 74 -4.00 9.91 -6.15
C VAL A 74 -3.43 8.90 -7.14
N GLU A 75 -2.16 9.04 -7.51
CA GLU A 75 -1.50 8.11 -8.43
C GLU A 75 -1.43 6.68 -7.88
N HIS A 76 -1.12 6.51 -6.59
CA HIS A 76 -1.09 5.19 -5.95
C HIS A 76 -2.49 4.57 -5.88
N ALA A 77 -3.51 5.35 -5.53
CA ALA A 77 -4.89 4.90 -5.46
C ALA A 77 -5.41 4.43 -6.83
N ILE A 78 -5.11 5.18 -7.91
CA ILE A 78 -5.48 4.77 -9.28
C ILE A 78 -4.80 3.45 -9.66
N ARG A 79 -3.49 3.31 -9.41
CA ARG A 79 -2.77 2.06 -9.68
C ARG A 79 -3.31 0.89 -8.85
N LEU A 80 -3.60 1.11 -7.57
CA LEU A 80 -4.15 0.09 -6.69
C LEU A 80 -5.56 -0.32 -7.13
N ALA A 81 -6.42 0.63 -7.50
CA ALA A 81 -7.75 0.36 -8.01
C ALA A 81 -7.71 -0.46 -9.30
N ALA A 82 -6.81 -0.15 -10.23
CA ALA A 82 -6.61 -0.94 -11.44
C ALA A 82 -6.22 -2.39 -11.10
N ARG A 83 -5.27 -2.59 -10.18
CA ARG A 83 -4.82 -3.92 -9.76
C ARG A 83 -5.89 -4.71 -9.02
N ILE A 84 -6.68 -4.06 -8.18
CA ILE A 84 -7.86 -4.70 -7.55
C ILE A 84 -8.86 -5.12 -8.64
N GLY A 85 -9.11 -4.25 -9.63
CA GLY A 85 -9.96 -4.56 -10.77
C GLY A 85 -9.50 -5.79 -11.55
N ASP A 86 -8.19 -5.91 -11.82
CA ASP A 86 -7.61 -7.07 -12.51
C ASP A 86 -7.85 -8.39 -11.74
N GLU A 87 -7.78 -8.37 -10.41
CA GLU A 87 -8.06 -9.55 -9.57
C GLU A 87 -9.56 -9.89 -9.55
N LEU A 88 -10.42 -8.88 -9.46
CA LEU A 88 -11.88 -9.05 -9.51
C LEU A 88 -12.34 -9.59 -10.88
N ASN A 89 -11.75 -9.12 -11.98
CA ASN A 89 -12.03 -9.62 -13.33
C ASN A 89 -11.66 -11.09 -13.51
N GLN A 90 -10.73 -11.60 -12.69
CA GLN A 90 -10.38 -13.02 -12.62
C GLN A 90 -11.25 -13.81 -11.62
N SER A 91 -12.34 -13.22 -11.11
CA SER A 91 -13.21 -13.81 -10.09
C SER A 91 -12.47 -14.20 -8.80
N ARG A 92 -11.44 -13.44 -8.44
CA ARG A 92 -10.71 -13.58 -7.16
C ARG A 92 -11.24 -12.59 -6.13
N THR A 93 -10.89 -12.83 -4.87
CA THR A 93 -11.22 -11.96 -3.72
C THR A 93 -9.92 -11.31 -3.24
N PRO A 94 -9.56 -10.12 -3.74
CA PRO A 94 -8.38 -9.38 -3.31
C PRO A 94 -8.54 -8.77 -1.90
#